data_AF-A0AAW1WDW2-F1
#
_entry.id   AF-A0AAW1WDW2-F1
#
_cell.length_a   1.000
_cell.length_b   1.000
_cell.length_c   1.000
_cell.angle_alpha   90.00
_cell.angle_beta   90.00
_cell.angle_gamma   90.00
#
_symmetry.space_group_name_H-M   'P 1'
#
loop_
_entity.id
_entity.type
_entity.pdbx_description
1 polymer ?
#
loop_
_entity_poly.entity_id
_entity_poly.type
_entity_poly.pdbx_seq_one_letter_code
_entity_poly.pdbx_strand_id
1 'polypeptide(L)'
;MEDIDVPSFFICPISLQIMKDPVTISTGITYDRMSIEKWLFSSKNNTPAQIPTPKPPVSKAQISKMLNDAVKSPQSLTKCVRELRSIGSESEANKRSMEAAGVVEFLASAILEGDTEQQAEALSVLSNLQISESALRVLLGKDSELIHSLVKIMQRGSDESRAYAVMLLRSMLEVADPMKMIILKPDQFFTEVVQVLKDQISQQASKATLQLLINVCPWGRNRIKAVEAGAVNVLIELLLDASSDRRTQEMALMVLDMLCLVLQVDSGSKTKEKAIEILKMHARTWRNSTCIPNNLVSSYPS
;
A
#
# COMPACT_ATOMS: atom_id res chain seq x y z
N MET A 1 -19.33 -7.14 -6.70
CA MET A 1 -19.40 -5.71 -7.09
C MET A 1 -18.49 -4.99 -6.11
N GLU A 2 -17.35 -4.49 -6.59
CA GLU A 2 -16.49 -3.64 -5.78
C GLU A 2 -17.30 -2.40 -5.39
N ASP A 3 -17.33 -2.05 -4.10
CA ASP A 3 -17.82 -0.75 -3.65
C ASP A 3 -16.89 0.30 -4.29
N ILE A 4 -17.42 1.01 -5.28
CA ILE A 4 -16.72 2.11 -5.92
C ILE A 4 -16.61 3.21 -4.87
N ASP A 5 -15.40 3.44 -4.35
CA ASP A 5 -15.13 4.53 -3.42
C ASP A 5 -15.29 5.86 -4.17
N VAL A 6 -16.41 6.53 -3.92
CA VAL A 6 -16.77 7.76 -4.62
C VAL A 6 -16.08 8.94 -3.93
N PRO A 7 -15.23 9.71 -4.65
CA PRO A 7 -14.56 10.86 -4.04
C PRO A 7 -15.57 11.82 -3.42
N SER A 8 -15.26 12.32 -2.22
CA SER A 8 -16.14 13.21 -1.44
C SER A 8 -16.56 14.49 -2.19
N PHE A 9 -15.79 14.89 -3.21
CA PHE A 9 -16.11 16.02 -4.10
C PHE A 9 -17.39 15.81 -4.91
N PHE A 10 -17.86 14.57 -5.08
CA PHE A 10 -19.09 14.24 -5.79
C PHE A 10 -20.29 14.03 -4.86
N ILE A 11 -20.07 14.10 -3.54
CA ILE A 11 -21.08 13.81 -2.53
C ILE A 11 -21.72 15.12 -2.05
N CYS A 12 -23.05 15.18 -2.00
CA CYS A 12 -23.77 16.34 -1.50
C CYS A 12 -23.57 16.48 0.03
N PRO A 13 -23.16 17.66 0.54
CA PRO A 13 -22.97 17.86 1.98
C PRO A 13 -24.25 17.74 2.83
N ILE A 14 -25.43 17.84 2.21
CA ILE A 14 -26.74 17.76 2.90
C ILE A 14 -27.22 16.32 2.97
N SER A 15 -27.23 15.60 1.85
CA SER A 15 -27.80 14.25 1.76
C SER A 15 -26.77 13.15 1.99
N LEU A 16 -25.47 13.46 1.92
CA LEU A 16 -24.36 12.49 1.94
C LEU A 16 -24.48 11.43 0.83
N GLN A 17 -25.13 11.79 -0.28
CA GLN A 17 -25.30 10.95 -1.47
C GLN A 17 -24.61 11.59 -2.68
N ILE A 18 -24.32 10.80 -3.70
CA ILE A 18 -23.79 11.29 -4.98
C ILE A 18 -24.74 12.35 -5.55
N MET A 19 -24.20 13.52 -5.88
CA MET A 19 -24.95 14.61 -6.50
C MET A 19 -25.44 14.19 -7.89
N LYS A 20 -26.74 14.33 -8.15
CA LYS A 20 -27.32 14.09 -9.48
C LYS A 20 -27.38 15.38 -10.29
N ASP A 21 -27.67 16.49 -9.62
CA ASP A 21 -27.75 17.83 -10.22
C ASP A 21 -26.93 18.81 -9.35
N PRO A 22 -25.61 18.92 -9.59
CA PRO A 22 -24.71 19.73 -8.77
C PRO A 22 -24.94 21.24 -8.98
N VAL A 23 -25.17 21.97 -7.89
CA VAL A 23 -25.37 23.42 -7.86
C VAL A 23 -24.42 24.06 -6.84
N THR A 24 -23.58 24.99 -7.31
CA THR A 24 -22.66 25.77 -6.45
C THR A 24 -23.34 27.06 -6.00
N ILE A 25 -23.34 27.31 -4.70
CA ILE A 25 -23.90 28.55 -4.12
C ILE A 25 -22.80 29.58 -3.84
N SER A 26 -23.17 30.76 -3.32
CA SER A 26 -22.25 31.88 -3.04
C SER A 26 -21.11 31.56 -2.07
N THR A 27 -21.22 30.50 -1.26
CA THR A 27 -20.14 30.01 -0.39
C THR A 27 -19.04 29.26 -1.16
N GLY A 28 -19.25 28.99 -2.46
CA GLY A 28 -18.36 28.17 -3.28
C GLY A 28 -18.53 26.66 -3.09
N ILE A 29 -19.49 26.23 -2.27
CA ILE A 29 -19.79 24.81 -2.02
C ILE A 29 -20.86 24.32 -3.00
N THR A 30 -20.69 23.10 -3.51
CA THR A 30 -21.62 22.44 -4.42
C THR A 30 -22.53 21.46 -3.66
N TYR A 31 -23.82 21.48 -4.00
CA TYR A 31 -24.85 20.62 -3.43
C TYR A 31 -25.67 19.95 -4.54
N ASP A 32 -26.37 18.87 -4.21
CA ASP A 32 -27.44 18.38 -5.08
C ASP A 32 -28.63 19.35 -5.02
N ARG A 33 -29.16 19.78 -6.18
CA ARG A 33 -30.24 20.76 -6.31
C ARG A 33 -31.41 20.46 -5.38
N MET A 34 -31.92 19.22 -5.42
CA MET A 34 -33.09 18.83 -4.63
C MET A 34 -32.81 18.95 -3.12
N SER A 35 -31.59 18.63 -2.71
CA SER A 35 -31.16 18.68 -1.31
C SER A 35 -31.05 20.13 -0.80
N ILE A 36 -30.41 21.03 -1.58
CA ILE A 36 -30.26 22.43 -1.19
C ILE A 36 -31.57 23.21 -1.26
N GLU A 37 -32.41 22.97 -2.28
CA GLU A 37 -33.74 23.57 -2.36
C GLU A 37 -34.59 23.16 -1.18
N LYS A 38 -34.69 21.85 -0.88
CA LYS A 38 -35.43 21.35 0.29
C LYS A 38 -34.93 21.99 1.58
N TRP A 39 -33.63 22.12 1.77
CA TRP A 39 -33.05 22.74 2.95
C TRP A 39 -33.39 24.25 3.05
N LEU A 40 -33.27 25.00 1.96
CA LEU A 40 -33.61 26.42 1.89
C LEU A 40 -35.10 26.68 2.15
N PHE A 41 -35.98 25.84 1.62
CA PHE A 41 -37.42 26.00 1.76
C PHE A 41 -37.97 25.47 3.10
N SER A 42 -37.30 24.51 3.74
CA SER A 42 -37.69 23.98 5.06
C SER A 42 -37.19 24.81 6.24
N SER A 43 -36.12 25.59 6.07
CA SER A 43 -35.49 26.40 7.13
C SER A 43 -36.16 27.74 7.40
N LYS A 44 -37.26 28.08 6.71
CA LYS A 44 -37.96 29.38 6.85
C LYS A 44 -38.56 29.68 8.23
N ASN A 45 -38.58 28.71 9.16
CA ASN A 45 -39.29 28.84 10.43
C ASN A 45 -38.41 28.97 11.70
N ASN A 46 -37.07 28.97 11.66
CA ASN A 46 -36.27 29.25 12.87
C ASN A 46 -34.84 29.73 12.56
N THR A 47 -34.54 30.99 12.89
CA THR A 47 -33.18 31.63 12.91
C THR A 47 -32.42 31.54 11.57
N PRO A 48 -31.32 32.31 11.35
CA PRO A 48 -30.52 32.10 10.15
C PRO A 48 -29.79 30.76 10.29
N ALA A 49 -30.45 29.68 9.89
CA ALA A 49 -29.84 28.36 9.84
C ALA A 49 -28.58 28.47 8.97
N GLN A 50 -27.44 28.05 9.50
CA GLN A 50 -26.18 28.07 8.78
C GLN A 50 -26.25 26.98 7.71
N ILE A 51 -26.00 27.33 6.44
CA ILE A 51 -26.04 26.36 5.33
C ILE A 51 -25.10 25.19 5.68
N PRO A 52 -25.52 23.91 5.54
CA PRO A 52 -24.70 22.78 5.94
C PRO A 52 -23.42 22.78 5.12
N THR A 53 -22.31 23.14 5.72
CA THR A 53 -21.00 23.06 5.10
C THR A 53 -20.35 21.72 5.48
N PRO A 54 -19.49 21.14 4.64
CA PRO A 54 -18.58 20.10 5.10
C PRO A 54 -17.90 20.55 6.40
N LYS A 55 -17.75 19.63 7.36
CA LYS A 55 -17.04 19.96 8.61
C LYS A 55 -15.64 20.46 8.25
N PRO A 56 -15.18 21.60 8.81
CA PRO A 56 -13.83 22.06 8.56
C PRO A 56 -12.85 20.98 9.03
N PRO A 57 -11.73 20.79 8.32
CA PRO A 57 -10.74 19.81 8.74
C PRO A 57 -10.20 20.16 10.12
N VAL A 58 -9.82 19.14 10.88
CA VAL A 58 -9.25 19.31 12.22
C VAL A 58 -8.00 20.19 12.11
N SER A 59 -7.91 21.20 12.99
CA SER A 59 -6.81 22.15 12.91
C SER A 59 -5.47 21.49 13.23
N LYS A 60 -4.42 21.88 12.50
CA LYS A 60 -3.04 21.46 12.78
C LYS A 60 -2.66 21.66 14.26
N ALA A 61 -3.09 22.76 14.88
CA ALA A 61 -2.80 23.04 16.28
C ALA A 61 -3.42 22.03 17.25
N GLN A 62 -4.65 21.57 16.99
CA GLN A 62 -5.29 20.52 17.79
C GLN A 62 -4.53 19.20 17.67
N ILE A 63 -4.15 18.81 16.44
CA ILE A 63 -3.39 17.59 16.19
C ILE A 63 -2.04 17.66 16.88
N SER A 64 -1.27 18.73 16.68
CA SER A 64 0.05 18.89 17.31
C SER A 64 -0.03 18.91 18.84
N LYS A 65 -1.12 19.44 19.43
CA LYS A 65 -1.33 19.36 20.88
C LYS A 65 -1.50 17.91 21.34
N MET A 66 -2.34 17.12 20.66
CA MET A 66 -2.54 15.70 20.98
C MET A 66 -1.23 14.91 20.88
N LEU A 67 -0.43 15.15 19.83
CA LEU A 67 0.87 14.50 19.67
C LEU A 67 1.81 14.81 20.85
N ASN A 68 1.91 16.09 21.23
CA ASN A 68 2.76 16.51 22.35
C ASN A 68 2.32 15.93 23.69
N ASP A 69 1.02 15.78 23.91
CA ASP A 69 0.47 15.19 25.14
C ASP A 69 0.73 13.67 25.16
N ALA A 70 0.67 12.99 24.01
CA ALA A 70 0.98 11.57 23.89
C ALA A 70 2.47 11.26 24.14
N VAL A 71 3.39 12.09 23.65
CA VAL A 71 4.83 11.92 23.90
C VAL A 71 5.17 11.98 25.40
N LYS A 72 4.41 12.75 26.19
CA LYS A 72 4.64 12.88 27.65
C LYS A 72 4.15 11.69 28.46
N SER A 73 3.32 10.81 27.88
CA SER A 73 2.66 9.71 28.61
C SER A 73 2.48 8.48 27.70
N PRO A 74 3.23 7.38 27.92
CA PRO A 74 3.16 6.18 27.08
C PRO A 74 1.77 5.52 27.05
N GLN A 75 1.01 5.60 28.16
CA GLN A 75 -0.37 5.08 28.23
C GLN A 75 -1.35 5.92 27.38
N SER A 76 -0.97 7.14 27.01
CA SER A 76 -1.76 8.03 26.15
C SER A 76 -1.50 7.78 24.65
N LEU A 77 -0.45 7.03 24.29
CA LEU A 77 -0.11 6.73 22.89
C LEU A 77 -1.23 5.97 22.18
N THR A 78 -1.69 4.86 22.75
CA THR A 78 -2.77 4.04 22.15
C THR A 78 -4.06 4.84 21.98
N LYS A 79 -4.41 5.69 22.95
CA LYS A 79 -5.58 6.57 22.85
C LYS A 79 -5.39 7.59 21.72
N CYS A 80 -4.22 8.21 21.63
CA CYS A 80 -3.89 9.16 20.58
C CYS A 80 -3.98 8.52 19.19
N VAL A 81 -3.38 7.34 18.98
CA VAL A 81 -3.43 6.66 17.68
C VAL A 81 -4.87 6.29 17.29
N ARG A 82 -5.71 5.85 18.24
CA ARG A 82 -7.15 5.60 17.98
C ARG A 82 -7.90 6.87 17.58
N GLU A 83 -7.63 8.00 18.24
CA GLU A 83 -8.21 9.31 17.86
C GLU A 83 -7.74 9.74 16.47
N LEU A 84 -6.45 9.54 16.14
CA LEU A 84 -5.90 9.81 14.81
C LEU A 84 -6.56 8.93 13.74
N ARG A 85 -6.84 7.65 14.03
CA ARG A 85 -7.61 6.77 13.14
C ARG A 85 -9.00 7.35 12.86
N SER A 86 -9.72 7.76 13.90
CA SER A 86 -11.05 8.37 13.77
C SER A 86 -10.99 9.60 12.87
N ILE A 87 -10.06 10.53 13.15
CA ILE A 87 -9.90 11.78 12.40
C ILE A 87 -9.56 11.51 10.93
N GLY A 88 -8.64 10.58 10.66
CA GLY A 88 -8.21 10.23 9.31
C GLY A 88 -9.31 9.55 8.49
N SER A 89 -10.21 8.80 9.12
CA SER A 89 -11.34 8.14 8.44
C SER A 89 -12.45 9.09 8.01
N GLU A 90 -12.53 10.30 8.58
CA GLU A 90 -13.62 11.24 8.28
C GLU A 90 -13.44 12.00 6.95
N SER A 91 -12.20 12.30 6.55
CA SER A 91 -11.94 13.14 5.37
C SER A 91 -10.49 13.09 4.89
N GLU A 92 -10.30 13.11 3.56
CA GLU A 92 -9.00 13.34 2.92
C GLU A 92 -8.36 14.69 3.33
N ALA A 93 -9.16 15.71 3.63
CA ALA A 93 -8.65 16.98 4.14
C ALA A 93 -8.04 16.84 5.55
N ASN A 94 -8.59 15.93 6.37
CA ASN A 94 -8.00 15.61 7.68
C ASN A 94 -6.67 14.89 7.51
N LYS A 95 -6.57 13.93 6.58
CA LYS A 95 -5.31 13.22 6.30
C LYS A 95 -4.18 14.18 5.91
N ARG A 96 -4.45 15.15 5.02
CA ARG A 96 -3.49 16.21 4.67
C ARG A 96 -3.12 17.08 5.86
N SER A 97 -4.09 17.42 6.72
CA SER A 97 -3.86 18.22 7.92
C SER A 97 -3.03 17.46 8.97
N MET A 98 -3.23 16.14 9.08
CA MET A 98 -2.45 15.24 9.92
C MET A 98 -1.00 15.15 9.45
N GLU A 99 -0.77 14.98 8.14
CA GLU A 99 0.58 15.00 7.57
C GLU A 99 1.27 16.34 7.84
N ALA A 100 0.59 17.46 7.58
CA ALA A 100 1.13 18.80 7.86
C ALA A 100 1.40 19.06 9.36
N ALA A 101 0.77 18.29 10.25
CA ALA A 101 0.95 18.37 11.70
C ALA A 101 2.08 17.49 12.25
N GLY A 102 2.74 16.67 11.41
CA GLY A 102 3.84 15.78 11.80
C GLY A 102 3.38 14.41 12.31
N VAL A 103 2.17 13.97 11.95
CA VAL A 103 1.64 12.66 12.37
C VAL A 103 2.44 11.51 11.75
N VAL A 104 2.98 11.68 10.54
CA VAL A 104 3.74 10.64 9.83
C VAL A 104 5.00 10.26 10.62
N GLU A 105 5.78 11.25 11.06
CA GLU A 105 7.00 11.06 11.83
C GLU A 105 6.69 10.48 13.22
N PHE A 106 5.61 10.95 13.85
CA PHE A 106 5.16 10.42 15.14
C PHE A 106 4.78 8.93 15.05
N LEU A 107 3.98 8.54 14.05
CA LEU A 107 3.60 7.14 13.85
C LEU A 107 4.81 6.27 13.49
N ALA A 108 5.76 6.81 12.71
CA ALA A 108 7.01 6.11 12.42
C ALA A 108 7.84 5.86 13.69
N SER A 109 7.97 6.84 14.59
CA SER A 109 8.61 6.62 15.89
C SER A 109 7.89 5.57 16.74
N ALA A 110 6.55 5.57 16.74
CA ALA A 110 5.76 4.56 17.46
C ALA A 110 5.98 3.14 16.89
N ILE A 111 6.18 3.00 15.57
CA ILE A 111 6.51 1.71 14.93
C ILE A 111 7.93 1.25 15.31
N LEU A 112 8.87 2.16 15.53
CA LEU A 112 10.25 1.83 15.90
C LEU A 112 10.38 1.46 17.39
N GLU A 113 9.70 2.20 18.27
CA GLU A 113 9.92 2.13 19.72
C GLU A 113 8.80 1.41 20.50
N GLY A 114 7.62 1.26 19.89
CA GLY A 114 6.44 0.72 20.56
C GLY A 114 6.46 -0.79 20.77
N ASP A 115 5.55 -1.27 21.63
CA ASP A 115 5.22 -2.69 21.77
C ASP A 115 4.43 -3.22 20.55
N THR A 116 4.20 -4.53 20.47
CA THR A 116 3.51 -5.16 19.33
C THR A 116 2.13 -4.58 19.05
N GLU A 117 1.36 -4.20 20.09
CA GLU A 117 0.01 -3.64 19.92
C GLU A 117 0.10 -2.20 19.39
N GLN A 118 1.00 -1.41 19.95
CA GLN A 118 1.27 -0.03 19.52
C GLN A 118 1.79 0.02 18.07
N GLN A 119 2.70 -0.89 17.72
CA GLN A 119 3.23 -1.03 16.36
C GLN A 119 2.12 -1.33 15.36
N ALA A 120 1.27 -2.32 15.65
CA ALA A 120 0.17 -2.73 14.78
C ALA A 120 -0.83 -1.58 14.56
N GLU A 121 -1.23 -0.90 15.65
CA GLU A 121 -2.18 0.20 15.60
C GLU A 121 -1.61 1.41 14.83
N ALA A 122 -0.36 1.79 15.11
CA ALA A 122 0.33 2.88 14.42
C ALA A 122 0.50 2.59 12.92
N LEU A 123 0.86 1.36 12.57
CA LEU A 123 1.05 0.91 11.20
C LEU A 123 -0.26 0.93 10.39
N SER A 124 -1.37 0.52 11.01
CA SER A 124 -2.70 0.58 10.41
C SER A 124 -3.12 2.03 10.09
N VAL A 125 -2.87 2.98 11.00
CA VAL A 125 -3.16 4.40 10.74
C VAL A 125 -2.25 4.95 9.64
N LEU A 126 -0.95 4.69 9.73
CA LEU A 126 0.04 5.21 8.80
C LEU A 126 -0.21 4.72 7.37
N SER A 127 -0.56 3.44 7.20
CA SER A 127 -0.83 2.83 5.89
C SER A 127 -2.08 3.40 5.20
N ASN A 128 -3.03 3.95 5.97
CA ASN A 128 -4.28 4.51 5.45
C ASN A 128 -4.24 6.04 5.25
N LEU A 129 -3.14 6.70 5.64
CA LEU A 129 -3.03 8.15 5.65
C LEU A 129 -2.77 8.79 4.26
N GLN A 130 -2.55 7.98 3.21
CA GLN A 130 -2.18 8.45 1.86
C GLN A 130 -0.99 9.41 1.88
N ILE A 131 0.14 8.94 2.39
CA ILE A 131 1.36 9.71 2.63
C ILE A 131 1.91 10.28 1.31
N SER A 132 2.28 11.56 1.30
CA SER A 132 2.95 12.17 0.13
C SER A 132 4.31 11.53 -0.18
N GLU A 133 4.75 11.60 -1.43
CA GLU A 133 6.09 11.11 -1.80
C GLU A 133 7.21 11.79 -1.01
N SER A 134 7.07 13.09 -0.70
CA SER A 134 8.03 13.82 0.12
C SER A 134 8.17 13.22 1.52
N ALA A 135 7.05 12.92 2.17
CA ALA A 135 7.06 12.32 3.50
C ALA A 135 7.56 10.86 3.47
N LEU A 136 7.21 10.08 2.43
CA LEU A 136 7.78 8.73 2.23
C LEU A 136 9.30 8.76 2.07
N ARG A 137 9.84 9.76 1.35
CA ARG A 137 11.30 9.96 1.24
C ARG A 137 11.96 10.30 2.58
N VAL A 138 11.28 11.07 3.44
CA VAL A 138 11.75 11.33 4.81
C VAL A 138 11.79 10.03 5.62
N LEU A 139 10.75 9.19 5.54
CA LEU A 139 10.65 7.91 6.24
C LEU A 139 11.72 6.88 5.84
N LEU A 140 12.19 6.91 4.59
CA LEU A 140 13.28 6.04 4.14
C LEU A 140 14.59 6.31 4.90
N GLY A 141 14.74 7.52 5.47
CA GLY A 141 15.88 7.94 6.29
C GLY A 141 17.23 7.70 5.61
N LYS A 142 18.33 7.73 6.36
CA LYS A 142 19.64 7.23 5.88
C LYS A 142 19.81 5.75 6.20
N ASP A 143 19.43 5.35 7.40
CA ASP A 143 19.79 4.04 7.98
C ASP A 143 18.76 2.93 7.76
N SER A 144 17.65 3.21 7.07
CA SER A 144 16.62 2.21 6.72
C SER A 144 16.03 1.47 7.92
N GLU A 145 16.05 2.08 9.11
CA GLU A 145 15.57 1.49 10.37
C GLU A 145 14.09 1.09 10.30
N LEU A 146 13.26 1.93 9.68
CA LEU A 146 11.84 1.65 9.51
C LEU A 146 11.62 0.41 8.63
N ILE A 147 12.40 0.25 7.54
CA ILE A 147 12.34 -0.95 6.70
C ILE A 147 12.66 -2.20 7.54
N HIS A 148 13.69 -2.14 8.37
CA HIS A 148 14.06 -3.24 9.26
C HIS A 148 12.94 -3.57 10.26
N SER A 149 12.31 -2.56 10.87
CA SER A 149 11.17 -2.77 11.77
C SER A 149 9.98 -3.41 11.03
N LEU A 150 9.66 -2.94 9.83
CA LEU A 150 8.56 -3.49 9.03
C LEU A 150 8.80 -4.95 8.64
N VAL A 151 10.02 -5.32 8.25
CA VAL A 151 10.37 -6.74 7.99
C VAL A 151 10.21 -7.60 9.24
N LYS A 152 10.58 -7.08 10.42
CA LYS A 152 10.38 -7.79 11.70
C LYS A 152 8.89 -7.93 12.05
N ILE A 153 8.06 -6.93 11.74
CA ILE A 153 6.60 -7.01 11.88
C ILE A 153 6.03 -8.05 10.91
N MET A 154 6.53 -8.13 9.69
CA MET A 154 6.11 -9.16 8.72
C MET A 154 6.36 -10.60 9.22
N GLN A 155 7.40 -10.81 10.03
CA GLN A 155 7.77 -12.11 10.61
C GLN A 155 6.88 -12.57 11.77
N ARG A 156 6.49 -11.64 12.63
CA ARG A 156 5.93 -11.96 13.96
C ARG A 156 4.55 -11.38 14.20
N GLY A 157 4.10 -10.47 13.34
CA GLY A 157 2.83 -9.78 13.47
C GLY A 157 1.63 -10.63 13.10
N SER A 158 0.44 -10.12 13.40
CA SER A 158 -0.82 -10.65 12.88
C SER A 158 -0.89 -10.48 11.35
N ASP A 159 -1.73 -11.26 10.69
CA ASP A 159 -1.96 -11.13 9.24
C ASP A 159 -2.30 -9.70 8.81
N GLU A 160 -3.10 -8.98 9.60
CA GLU A 160 -3.41 -7.58 9.38
C GLU A 160 -2.15 -6.68 9.45
N SER A 161 -1.31 -6.86 10.49
CA SER A 161 -0.07 -6.09 10.64
C SER A 161 0.91 -6.38 9.50
N ARG A 162 0.99 -7.65 9.06
CA ARG A 162 1.83 -8.09 7.95
C ARG A 162 1.36 -7.48 6.62
N ALA A 163 0.04 -7.42 6.40
CA ALA A 163 -0.56 -6.79 5.24
C ALA A 163 -0.26 -5.27 5.20
N TYR A 164 -0.47 -4.56 6.31
CA TYR A 164 -0.11 -3.14 6.37
C TYR A 164 1.39 -2.89 6.23
N ALA A 165 2.23 -3.76 6.78
CA ALA A 165 3.68 -3.65 6.66
C ALA A 165 4.13 -3.73 5.19
N VAL A 166 3.62 -4.71 4.44
CA VAL A 166 3.98 -4.85 3.02
C VAL A 166 3.44 -3.70 2.17
N MET A 167 2.25 -3.19 2.48
CA MET A 167 1.67 -2.03 1.80
C MET A 167 2.51 -0.77 2.01
N LEU A 168 2.95 -0.51 3.26
CA LEU A 168 3.82 0.61 3.56
C LEU A 168 5.20 0.46 2.91
N LEU A 169 5.81 -0.74 2.98
CA LEU A 169 7.08 -1.04 2.30
C LEU A 169 6.99 -0.81 0.79
N ARG A 170 5.92 -1.25 0.15
CA ARG A 170 5.65 -1.03 -1.27
C ARG A 170 5.66 0.46 -1.60
N SER A 171 4.90 1.27 -0.86
CA SER A 171 4.83 2.72 -1.08
C SER A 171 6.16 3.43 -0.80
N MET A 172 6.87 3.04 0.26
CA MET A 172 8.18 3.62 0.57
C MET A 172 9.22 3.31 -0.50
N LEU A 173 9.28 2.08 -1.01
CA LEU A 173 10.28 1.68 -1.99
C LEU A 173 9.97 2.19 -3.40
N GLU A 174 8.71 2.55 -3.70
CA GLU A 174 8.31 3.18 -4.97
C GLU A 174 9.00 4.55 -5.17
N VAL A 175 9.27 5.29 -4.09
CA VAL A 175 9.91 6.63 -4.15
C VAL A 175 11.40 6.63 -3.83
N ALA A 176 11.97 5.47 -3.55
CA ALA A 176 13.34 5.34 -3.07
C ALA A 176 14.39 5.47 -4.18
N ASP A 177 15.52 6.09 -3.85
CA ASP A 177 16.63 6.27 -4.79
C ASP A 177 17.21 4.92 -5.25
N PRO A 178 17.70 4.81 -6.51
CA PRO A 178 18.36 3.61 -7.01
C PRO A 178 19.46 3.05 -6.09
N MET A 179 20.21 3.93 -5.41
CA MET A 179 21.25 3.52 -4.44
C MET A 179 20.69 2.79 -3.23
N LYS A 180 19.48 3.14 -2.77
CA LYS A 180 18.81 2.44 -1.65
C LYS A 180 18.47 1.00 -2.01
N MET A 181 18.11 0.74 -3.27
CA MET A 181 17.78 -0.61 -3.76
C MET A 181 18.97 -1.57 -3.76
N ILE A 182 20.18 -1.03 -3.92
CA ILE A 182 21.43 -1.81 -3.93
C ILE A 182 21.84 -2.22 -2.50
N ILE A 183 21.43 -1.43 -1.50
CA ILE A 183 21.88 -1.54 -0.09
C ILE A 183 20.79 -2.16 0.81
N LEU A 184 19.67 -2.64 0.27
CA LEU A 184 18.69 -3.42 1.04
C LEU A 184 19.42 -4.62 1.67
N LYS A 185 19.63 -4.57 3.00
CA LYS A 185 20.28 -5.67 3.73
C LYS A 185 19.29 -6.85 3.75
N PRO A 186 19.54 -7.93 3.00
CA PRO A 186 18.47 -8.74 2.43
C PRO A 186 18.14 -10.01 3.21
N ASP A 187 18.83 -10.32 4.31
CA ASP A 187 18.86 -11.69 4.85
C ASP A 187 17.46 -12.27 5.14
N GLN A 188 16.49 -11.42 5.50
CA GLN A 188 15.10 -11.83 5.72
C GLN A 188 14.07 -11.09 4.85
N PHE A 189 14.43 -9.97 4.21
CA PHE A 189 13.47 -9.16 3.45
C PHE A 189 12.72 -9.96 2.39
N PHE A 190 13.45 -10.67 1.52
CA PHE A 190 12.81 -11.45 0.44
C PHE A 190 12.06 -12.66 0.97
N THR A 191 12.54 -13.29 2.04
CA THR A 191 11.86 -14.39 2.72
C THR A 191 10.47 -13.98 3.17
N GLU A 192 10.36 -12.84 3.85
CA GLU A 192 9.07 -12.35 4.36
C GLU A 192 8.13 -11.85 3.26
N VAL A 193 8.67 -11.15 2.25
CA VAL A 193 7.90 -10.73 1.08
C VAL A 193 7.29 -11.95 0.36
N VAL A 194 8.08 -13.00 0.15
CA VAL A 194 7.59 -14.25 -0.46
C VAL A 194 6.60 -14.96 0.45
N GLN A 195 6.82 -14.95 1.76
CA GLN A 195 5.92 -15.58 2.73
C GLN A 195 4.54 -14.89 2.76
N VAL A 196 4.47 -13.56 2.69
CA VAL A 196 3.19 -12.84 2.61
C VAL A 196 2.43 -13.20 1.32
N LEU A 197 3.13 -13.35 0.20
CA LEU A 197 2.50 -13.80 -1.05
C LEU A 197 1.98 -15.24 -0.94
N LYS A 198 2.75 -16.11 -0.29
CA LYS A 198 2.40 -17.52 -0.09
C LYS A 198 1.18 -17.70 0.81
N ASP A 199 1.11 -16.91 1.88
CA ASP A 199 0.02 -16.99 2.85
C ASP A 199 -1.30 -16.43 2.31
N GLN A 200 -1.26 -15.69 1.18
CA GLN A 200 -2.42 -15.10 0.52
C GLN A 200 -3.35 -14.35 1.48
N ILE A 201 -2.76 -13.58 2.41
CA ILE A 201 -3.45 -12.90 3.52
C ILE A 201 -4.66 -12.08 3.04
N SER A 202 -4.47 -11.32 1.97
CA SER A 202 -5.55 -10.57 1.30
C SER A 202 -5.15 -10.25 -0.13
N GLN A 203 -6.14 -10.00 -1.00
CA GLN A 203 -5.90 -9.59 -2.39
C GLN A 203 -5.09 -8.29 -2.47
N GLN A 204 -5.32 -7.36 -1.53
CA GLN A 204 -4.57 -6.11 -1.45
C GLN A 204 -3.11 -6.35 -1.05
N ALA A 205 -2.86 -7.21 -0.07
CA ALA A 205 -1.50 -7.58 0.34
C ALA A 205 -0.76 -8.31 -0.79
N SER A 206 -1.40 -9.25 -1.49
CA SER A 206 -0.81 -9.95 -2.63
C SER A 206 -0.43 -8.98 -3.76
N LYS A 207 -1.34 -8.06 -4.13
CA LYS A 207 -1.06 -7.02 -5.14
C LYS A 207 0.09 -6.10 -4.73
N ALA A 208 0.09 -5.63 -3.48
CA ALA A 208 1.16 -4.79 -2.95
C ALA A 208 2.51 -5.54 -2.95
N THR A 209 2.51 -6.83 -2.59
CA THR A 209 3.69 -7.69 -2.59
C THR A 209 4.27 -7.89 -3.99
N LEU A 210 3.42 -8.16 -4.97
CA LEU A 210 3.82 -8.28 -6.37
C LEU A 210 4.35 -6.95 -6.93
N GLN A 211 3.69 -5.81 -6.65
CA GLN A 211 4.19 -4.47 -6.99
C GLN A 211 5.56 -4.20 -6.38
N LEU A 212 5.75 -4.59 -5.13
CA LEU A 212 7.03 -4.46 -4.45
C LEU A 212 8.11 -5.27 -5.16
N LEU A 213 7.84 -6.54 -5.49
CA LEU A 213 8.76 -7.39 -6.25
C LEU A 213 9.11 -6.80 -7.63
N ILE A 214 8.12 -6.28 -8.36
CA ILE A 214 8.31 -5.60 -9.66
C ILE A 214 9.26 -4.40 -9.51
N ASN A 215 9.21 -3.68 -8.39
CA ASN A 215 10.05 -2.51 -8.15
C ASN A 215 11.49 -2.89 -7.74
N VAL A 216 11.68 -3.97 -6.96
CA VAL A 216 13.01 -4.34 -6.43
C VAL A 216 13.79 -5.34 -7.32
N CYS A 217 13.11 -6.15 -8.13
CA CYS A 217 13.73 -7.17 -9.01
C CYS A 217 14.37 -6.67 -10.32
N PRO A 218 14.29 -5.39 -10.75
CA PRO A 218 15.17 -4.87 -11.80
C PRO A 218 16.66 -4.99 -11.43
N TRP A 219 16.97 -5.10 -10.14
CA TRP A 219 18.33 -5.23 -9.61
C TRP A 219 18.77 -6.70 -9.52
N GLY A 220 19.90 -7.05 -10.14
CA GLY A 220 20.36 -8.45 -10.26
C GLY A 220 20.52 -9.19 -8.93
N ARG A 221 21.09 -8.54 -7.91
CA ARG A 221 21.24 -9.13 -6.57
C ARG A 221 19.89 -9.46 -5.92
N ASN A 222 18.91 -8.58 -6.09
CA ASN A 222 17.56 -8.74 -5.56
C ASN A 222 16.84 -9.91 -6.22
N ARG A 223 17.02 -10.10 -7.53
CA ARG A 223 16.49 -11.27 -8.24
C ARG A 223 17.01 -12.58 -7.66
N ILE A 224 18.33 -12.67 -7.44
CA ILE A 224 18.97 -13.85 -6.85
C ILE A 224 18.34 -14.14 -5.48
N LYS A 225 18.19 -13.11 -4.64
CA LYS A 225 17.61 -13.25 -3.29
C LYS A 225 16.14 -13.66 -3.31
N ALA A 226 15.33 -13.11 -4.23
CA ALA A 226 13.94 -13.53 -4.41
C ALA A 226 13.83 -15.01 -4.84
N VAL A 227 14.69 -15.47 -5.76
CA VAL A 227 14.73 -16.88 -6.17
C VAL A 227 15.20 -17.79 -5.02
N GLU A 228 16.22 -17.38 -4.26
CA GLU A 228 16.70 -18.10 -3.07
C GLU A 228 15.60 -18.23 -2.00
N ALA A 229 14.79 -17.18 -1.83
CA ALA A 229 13.63 -17.17 -0.94
C ALA A 229 12.44 -18.02 -1.44
N GLY A 230 12.51 -18.60 -2.64
CA GLY A 230 11.46 -19.47 -3.17
C GLY A 230 10.31 -18.75 -3.89
N ALA A 231 10.49 -17.48 -4.27
CA ALA A 231 9.46 -16.68 -4.95
C ALA A 231 8.84 -17.39 -6.16
N VAL A 232 9.68 -18.10 -6.91
CA VAL A 232 9.32 -18.84 -8.11
C VAL A 232 8.16 -19.81 -7.89
N ASN A 233 8.27 -20.67 -6.87
CA ASN A 233 7.28 -21.71 -6.64
C ASN A 233 5.95 -21.08 -6.24
N VAL A 234 6.00 -20.06 -5.37
CA VAL A 234 4.83 -19.31 -4.92
C VAL A 234 4.13 -18.60 -6.09
N LEU A 235 4.90 -18.01 -7.02
CA LEU A 235 4.34 -17.35 -8.21
C LEU A 235 3.67 -18.35 -9.17
N ILE A 236 4.23 -19.54 -9.32
CA ILE A 236 3.62 -20.61 -10.14
C ILE A 236 2.33 -21.10 -9.49
N GLU A 237 2.33 -21.34 -8.18
CA GLU A 237 1.12 -21.71 -7.43
C GLU A 237 0.02 -20.64 -7.58
N LEU A 238 0.39 -19.35 -7.46
CA LEU A 238 -0.54 -18.24 -7.64
C LEU A 238 -1.12 -18.17 -9.06
N LEU A 239 -0.34 -18.50 -10.10
CA LEU A 239 -0.81 -18.54 -11.49
C LEU A 239 -1.72 -19.73 -11.77
N LEU A 240 -1.54 -20.84 -11.06
CA LEU A 240 -2.41 -22.02 -11.17
C LEU A 240 -3.73 -21.83 -10.42
N ASP A 241 -3.80 -20.86 -9.50
CA ASP A 241 -5.02 -20.54 -8.77
C ASP A 241 -6.03 -19.82 -9.67
N ALA A 242 -7.11 -20.53 -10.01
CA ALA A 242 -8.21 -20.01 -10.82
C ALA A 242 -9.04 -18.92 -10.13
N SER A 243 -8.86 -18.70 -8.82
CA SER A 243 -9.52 -17.65 -8.06
C SER A 243 -8.80 -16.29 -8.14
N SER A 244 -7.55 -16.28 -8.61
CA SER A 244 -6.76 -15.05 -8.75
C SER A 244 -7.30 -14.15 -9.86
N ASP A 245 -7.43 -12.86 -9.57
CA ASP A 245 -7.87 -11.90 -10.57
C ASP A 245 -6.80 -11.67 -11.65
N ARG A 246 -7.25 -11.27 -12.84
CA ARG A 246 -6.39 -11.10 -14.03
C ARG A 246 -5.20 -10.17 -13.76
N ARG A 247 -5.39 -9.09 -12.98
CA ARG A 247 -4.32 -8.13 -12.72
C ARG A 247 -3.22 -8.76 -11.86
N THR A 248 -3.61 -9.56 -10.87
CA THR A 248 -2.68 -10.33 -10.04
C THR A 248 -1.89 -11.33 -10.86
N GLN A 249 -2.53 -12.05 -11.79
CA GLN A 249 -1.86 -12.99 -12.69
C GLN A 249 -0.86 -12.29 -13.64
N GLU A 250 -1.24 -11.16 -14.24
CA GLU A 250 -0.35 -10.35 -15.09
C GLU A 250 0.90 -9.90 -14.32
N MET A 251 0.71 -9.42 -13.08
CA MET A 251 1.82 -9.00 -12.23
C MET A 251 2.72 -10.18 -11.82
N ALA A 252 2.15 -11.35 -11.53
CA ALA A 252 2.91 -12.55 -11.24
C ALA A 252 3.78 -13.00 -12.43
N LEU A 253 3.23 -12.94 -13.65
CA LEU A 253 4.00 -13.19 -14.89
C LEU A 253 5.13 -12.18 -15.07
N MET A 254 4.90 -10.88 -14.82
CA MET A 254 5.96 -9.87 -14.88
C MET A 254 7.10 -10.16 -13.91
N VAL A 255 6.79 -10.56 -12.67
CA VAL A 255 7.82 -10.92 -11.69
C VAL A 255 8.59 -12.17 -12.15
N LEU A 256 7.89 -13.21 -12.63
CA LEU A 256 8.56 -14.42 -13.14
C LEU A 256 9.50 -14.11 -14.30
N ASP A 257 9.10 -13.26 -15.24
CA ASP A 257 9.94 -12.82 -16.34
C ASP A 257 11.23 -12.13 -15.83
N MET A 258 11.09 -11.19 -14.89
CA MET A 258 12.24 -10.55 -14.24
C MET A 258 13.15 -11.58 -13.56
N LEU A 259 12.60 -12.55 -12.82
CA LEU A 259 13.40 -13.57 -12.13
C LEU A 259 14.12 -14.52 -13.11
N CYS A 260 13.57 -14.78 -14.29
CA CYS A 260 14.24 -15.57 -15.33
C CYS A 260 15.53 -14.88 -15.84
N LEU A 261 15.64 -13.55 -15.73
CA LEU A 261 16.85 -12.80 -16.06
C LEU A 261 18.02 -13.05 -15.09
N VAL A 262 17.85 -13.83 -14.02
CA VAL A 262 18.96 -14.31 -13.17
C VAL A 262 19.97 -15.12 -13.98
N LEU A 263 19.55 -15.75 -15.09
CA LEU A 263 20.44 -16.48 -16.00
C LEU A 263 21.52 -15.60 -16.65
N GLN A 264 21.25 -14.30 -16.76
CA GLN A 264 22.18 -13.33 -17.36
C GLN A 264 23.20 -12.76 -16.35
N VAL A 265 23.08 -13.11 -15.07
CA VAL A 265 23.95 -12.62 -13.99
C VAL A 265 24.80 -13.77 -13.45
N ASP A 266 26.04 -13.49 -13.03
CA ASP A 266 26.87 -14.43 -12.28
C ASP A 266 26.19 -14.80 -10.95
N SER A 267 25.46 -15.91 -11.00
CA SER A 267 24.71 -16.51 -9.89
C SER A 267 25.14 -17.97 -9.71
N GLY A 268 24.97 -18.51 -8.50
CA GLY A 268 25.36 -19.89 -8.19
C GLY A 268 24.62 -20.93 -9.05
N SER A 269 25.25 -22.08 -9.31
CA SER A 269 24.72 -23.15 -10.18
C SER A 269 23.27 -23.52 -9.84
N LYS A 270 22.95 -23.65 -8.55
CA LYS A 270 21.60 -23.99 -8.06
C LYS A 270 20.54 -22.97 -8.47
N THR A 271 20.88 -21.67 -8.49
CA THR A 271 19.95 -20.60 -8.87
C THR A 271 19.71 -20.60 -10.38
N LYS A 272 20.76 -20.86 -11.17
CA LYS A 272 20.66 -21.03 -12.62
C LYS A 272 19.84 -22.26 -13.00
N GLU A 273 20.07 -23.40 -12.33
CA GLU A 273 19.29 -24.63 -12.52
C GLU A 273 17.80 -24.41 -12.25
N LYS A 274 17.44 -23.76 -11.13
CA LYS A 274 16.04 -23.40 -10.85
C LYS A 274 15.45 -22.50 -11.93
N ALA A 275 16.17 -21.46 -12.36
CA ALA A 275 15.69 -20.58 -13.43
C ALA A 275 15.48 -21.32 -14.77
N ILE A 276 16.35 -22.29 -15.08
CA ILE A 276 16.16 -23.17 -16.24
C ILE A 276 14.94 -24.08 -16.06
N GLU A 277 14.70 -24.65 -14.87
CA GLU A 277 13.51 -25.48 -14.61
C GLU A 277 12.21 -24.71 -14.78
N ILE A 278 12.16 -23.44 -14.37
CA ILE A 278 11.01 -22.54 -14.60
C ILE A 278 10.74 -22.38 -16.09
N LEU A 279 11.79 -22.02 -16.84
CA LEU A 279 11.68 -21.85 -18.29
C LEU A 279 11.23 -23.16 -18.96
N LYS A 280 11.69 -24.32 -18.48
CA LYS A 280 11.24 -25.64 -18.94
C LYS A 280 9.79 -25.95 -18.57
N MET A 281 9.32 -25.57 -17.38
CA MET A 281 7.92 -25.76 -16.98
C MET A 281 6.97 -24.89 -17.82
N HIS A 282 7.32 -23.62 -18.06
CA HIS A 282 6.52 -22.72 -18.89
C HIS A 282 6.72 -22.94 -20.38
N ALA A 283 7.80 -23.60 -20.81
CA ALA A 283 8.08 -23.91 -22.21
C ALA A 283 6.90 -24.57 -22.92
N ARG A 284 6.22 -25.52 -22.27
CA ARG A 284 5.07 -26.21 -22.86
C ARG A 284 3.84 -25.32 -23.02
N THR A 285 3.58 -24.46 -22.03
CA THR A 285 2.48 -23.48 -22.08
C THR A 285 2.74 -22.39 -23.12
N TRP A 286 3.98 -21.91 -23.19
CA TRP A 286 4.42 -20.87 -24.11
C TRP A 286 4.54 -21.37 -25.55
N ARG A 287 4.94 -22.63 -25.78
CA ARG A 287 4.95 -23.28 -27.11
C ARG A 287 3.58 -23.21 -27.80
N ASN A 288 2.50 -23.22 -27.03
CA ASN A 288 1.14 -23.17 -27.53
C ASN A 288 0.53 -21.75 -27.47
N SER A 289 1.30 -20.75 -27.05
CA SER A 289 0.84 -19.36 -26.99
C SER A 289 0.89 -18.73 -28.37
N THR A 290 -0.21 -18.09 -28.78
CA THR A 290 -0.31 -17.34 -30.04
C THR A 290 0.64 -16.13 -30.10
N CYS A 291 1.20 -15.73 -28.95
CA CYS A 291 2.14 -14.63 -28.83
C CYS A 291 3.59 -15.01 -29.18
N ILE A 292 3.91 -16.31 -29.37
CA ILE A 292 5.26 -16.74 -29.76
C ILE A 292 5.38 -16.76 -31.29
N PRO A 293 6.33 -15.99 -31.87
CA PRO A 293 6.63 -16.06 -33.29
C PRO A 293 6.97 -17.50 -33.71
N ASN A 294 6.34 -18.00 -34.78
CA ASN A 294 6.49 -19.39 -35.25
C ASN A 294 7.96 -19.82 -35.46
N ASN A 295 8.85 -18.88 -35.79
CA ASN A 295 10.28 -19.13 -35.98
C ASN A 295 11.05 -19.39 -34.67
N LEU A 296 10.50 -19.06 -33.50
CA LEU A 296 11.11 -19.32 -32.19
C LEU A 296 10.58 -20.61 -31.53
N VAL A 297 9.51 -21.20 -32.07
CA VAL A 297 8.90 -22.44 -31.54
C VAL A 297 9.84 -23.64 -31.65
N SER A 298 10.69 -23.69 -32.68
CA SER A 298 11.69 -24.75 -32.88
C SER A 298 12.89 -24.66 -31.95
N SER A 299 13.12 -23.50 -31.33
CA SER A 299 14.24 -23.25 -30.41
C SER A 299 13.87 -23.51 -28.94
N TYR A 300 12.61 -23.88 -28.67
CA TYR A 300 12.14 -24.18 -27.33
C TYR A 300 12.61 -25.57 -26.86
N PRO A 301 13.06 -25.73 -25.60
CA PRO A 301 13.48 -27.03 -25.08
C PRO A 301 12.34 -28.05 -25.12
N SER A 302 12.65 -29.25 -25.61
CA SER A 302 11.75 -30.42 -25.66
C SER A 302 11.28 -30.87 -24.28
#